data_AF-A0A7S2P6P2-F1
#
_entry.id   AF-A0A7S2P6P2-F1
#
_cell.length_a   1.000
_cell.length_b   1.000
_cell.length_c   1.000
_cell.angle_alpha   90.00
_cell.angle_beta   90.00
_cell.angle_gamma   90.00
#
_symmetry.space_group_name_H-M   'P 1'
#
loop_
_entity.id
_entity.type
_entity.pdbx_description
1 polymer ?
#
loop_
_entity_poly.entity_id
_entity_poly.type
_entity_poly.pdbx_seq_one_letter_code
_entity_poly.pdbx_strand_id
1 'polypeptide(L)'
;GAMHQTESWNDRMLPFVAVGRVKDGVTLAYYVGEGTPERREQMKDIFGKLLGAAAQKLQAGQRTRLAWNDGSVCCLMDQQGVLLYCVVTAALTYPERLA
;
A
#
# COMPACT_ATOMS: atom_id res chain seq x y z
N GLY A 1 -38.61 13.12 15.12
CA GLY A 1 -37.64 12.48 16.03
C GLY A 1 -36.40 12.17 15.24
N ALA A 2 -35.31 12.88 15.49
CA ALA A 2 -34.02 12.61 14.88
C ALA A 2 -33.44 11.37 15.56
N MET A 3 -33.34 10.27 14.84
CA MET A 3 -32.44 9.18 15.20
C MET A 3 -31.26 9.23 14.24
N HIS A 4 -30.17 9.77 14.78
CA HIS A 4 -28.81 9.60 14.32
C HIS A 4 -28.55 8.13 13.96
N GLN A 5 -28.30 7.85 12.69
CA GLN A 5 -27.32 6.84 12.29
C GLN A 5 -26.28 7.55 11.42
N THR A 6 -25.40 8.28 12.09
CA THR A 6 -24.08 8.62 11.55
C THR A 6 -23.27 7.34 11.46
N GLU A 7 -23.50 6.54 10.42
CA GLU A 7 -22.47 5.64 9.91
C GLU A 7 -21.50 6.45 9.04
N SER A 8 -20.83 7.41 9.66
CA SER A 8 -19.74 8.18 9.05
C SER A 8 -18.39 7.65 9.54
N TRP A 9 -18.20 6.35 9.42
CA TRP A 9 -16.88 5.76 9.23
C TRP A 9 -16.76 5.53 7.72
N ASN A 10 -16.68 6.60 6.94
CA ASN A 10 -16.32 6.50 5.52
C ASN A 10 -15.07 5.64 5.45
N ASP A 11 -15.20 4.41 4.93
CA ASP A 11 -14.40 3.67 3.94
C ASP A 11 -12.95 4.12 3.68
N ARG A 12 -12.30 4.67 4.70
CA ARG A 12 -10.96 5.23 4.71
C ARG A 12 -10.03 4.06 4.50
N MET A 13 -9.39 4.05 3.33
CA MET A 13 -8.30 3.18 2.94
C MET A 13 -7.55 2.65 4.17
N LEU A 14 -7.66 1.35 4.41
CA LEU A 14 -7.04 0.75 5.58
C LEU A 14 -5.52 0.87 5.48
N PRO A 15 -4.83 1.13 6.60
CA PRO A 15 -3.38 1.00 6.64
C PRO A 15 -3.00 -0.37 6.08
N PHE A 16 -2.21 -0.36 5.01
CA PHE A 16 -1.65 -1.55 4.41
C PHE A 16 -0.15 -1.38 4.36
N VAL A 17 0.59 -2.42 4.72
CA VAL A 17 2.05 -2.47 4.55
C VAL A 17 2.43 -3.84 4.00
N ALA A 18 3.38 -3.87 3.07
CA ALA A 18 3.88 -5.11 2.51
C ALA A 18 5.34 -5.02 2.13
N VAL A 19 5.98 -6.19 2.11
CA VAL A 19 7.32 -6.41 1.59
C VAL A 19 7.30 -7.58 0.63
N GLY A 20 8.00 -7.41 -0.49
CA GLY A 20 8.06 -8.40 -1.55
C GLY A 20 9.45 -8.48 -2.15
N ARG A 21 9.81 -9.67 -2.62
CA ARG A 21 11.06 -9.91 -3.34
C ARG A 21 10.87 -9.60 -4.81
N VAL A 22 11.71 -8.72 -5.33
CA VAL A 22 11.58 -8.17 -6.69
C VAL A 22 11.92 -9.20 -7.75
N LYS A 23 12.96 -10.01 -7.52
CA LYS A 23 13.49 -10.98 -8.50
C LYS A 23 12.42 -11.93 -9.05
N ASP A 24 11.47 -12.34 -8.22
CA ASP A 24 10.46 -13.34 -8.56
C ASP A 24 9.03 -12.89 -8.24
N GLY A 25 8.83 -11.63 -7.84
CA GLY A 25 7.50 -11.09 -7.61
C GLY A 25 6.76 -11.71 -6.43
N VAL A 26 7.47 -12.29 -5.46
CA VAL A 26 6.87 -12.97 -4.31
C VAL A 26 6.60 -11.98 -3.19
N THR A 27 5.35 -11.95 -2.70
CA THR A 27 5.01 -11.26 -1.44
C THR A 27 5.56 -12.07 -0.27
N LEU A 28 6.47 -11.48 0.51
CA LEU A 28 7.11 -12.14 1.66
C LEU A 28 6.28 -11.95 2.93
N ALA A 29 5.79 -10.73 3.15
CA ALA A 29 4.89 -10.41 4.25
C ALA A 29 3.99 -9.24 3.89
N TYR A 30 2.80 -9.19 4.49
CA TYR A 30 1.91 -8.05 4.42
C TYR A 30 1.04 -7.98 5.67
N TYR A 31 0.57 -6.78 5.97
CA TYR A 31 -0.42 -6.50 6.98
C TYR A 31 -1.47 -5.59 6.39
N VAL A 32 -2.72 -5.86 6.73
CA VAL A 32 -3.86 -5.00 6.43
C VAL A 32 -4.50 -4.69 7.77
N GLY A 33 -4.83 -3.42 8.01
CA GLY A 33 -5.66 -3.02 9.15
C GLY A 33 -7.03 -3.70 9.16
N GLU A 34 -7.88 -3.33 10.11
CA GLU A 34 -9.20 -3.92 10.30
C GLU A 34 -10.04 -3.89 9.00
N GLY A 35 -10.35 -5.07 8.43
CA GLY A 35 -11.07 -5.14 7.17
C GLY A 35 -11.56 -6.55 6.83
N THR A 36 -12.43 -6.64 5.83
CA THR A 36 -12.98 -7.93 5.38
C THR A 36 -11.92 -8.80 4.70
N PRO A 37 -12.08 -10.14 4.65
CA PRO A 37 -11.19 -11.03 3.90
C PRO A 37 -11.00 -10.63 2.43
N GLU A 38 -12.06 -10.18 1.78
CA GLU A 38 -12.06 -9.77 0.36
C GLU A 38 -11.18 -8.54 0.16
N ARG A 39 -11.25 -7.58 1.08
CA ARG A 39 -10.40 -6.38 1.03
C ARG A 39 -8.93 -6.73 1.24
N ARG A 40 -8.64 -7.70 2.12
CA ARG A 40 -7.26 -8.19 2.33
C ARG A 40 -6.68 -8.78 1.05
N GLU A 41 -7.44 -9.63 0.37
CA GLU A 41 -6.98 -10.21 -0.90
C GLU A 41 -6.84 -9.15 -2.00
N GLN A 42 -7.76 -8.18 -2.06
CA GLN A 42 -7.66 -7.06 -3.01
C GLN A 42 -6.39 -6.22 -2.82
N MET A 43 -6.02 -5.89 -1.57
CA MET A 43 -4.80 -5.11 -1.30
C MET A 43 -3.55 -5.91 -1.65
N LYS A 44 -3.55 -7.21 -1.34
CA LYS A 44 -2.46 -8.13 -1.70
C LYS A 44 -2.30 -8.25 -3.22
N ASP A 45 -3.39 -8.36 -3.98
CA ASP A 45 -3.36 -8.38 -5.44
C ASP A 45 -2.77 -7.09 -6.03
N ILE A 46 -3.11 -5.95 -5.44
CA ILE A 46 -2.59 -4.65 -5.87
C ILE A 46 -1.10 -4.53 -5.56
N PHE A 47 -0.67 -4.99 -4.38
CA PHE A 47 0.74 -5.09 -4.08
C PHE A 47 1.48 -6.01 -5.07
N GLY A 48 0.90 -7.15 -5.44
CA GLY A 48 1.48 -8.04 -6.45
C GLY A 48 1.70 -7.35 -7.80
N LYS A 49 0.74 -6.54 -8.26
CA LYS A 49 0.87 -5.73 -9.49
C LYS A 49 1.96 -4.67 -9.37
N LEU A 50 2.05 -3.98 -8.24
CA LEU A 50 3.09 -3.00 -7.97
C LEU A 50 4.48 -3.64 -7.94
N LEU A 51 4.59 -4.80 -7.30
CA LEU A 51 5.82 -5.58 -7.20
C LEU A 51 6.33 -6.03 -8.58
N GLY A 52 5.42 -6.51 -9.44
CA GLY A 52 5.76 -6.86 -10.82
C GLY A 52 6.24 -5.66 -11.64
N ALA A 53 5.65 -4.48 -11.44
CA ALA A 53 6.05 -3.26 -12.13
C ALA A 53 7.36 -2.66 -11.59
N ALA A 54 7.63 -2.80 -10.28
CA ALA A 54 8.77 -2.19 -9.61
C ALA A 54 10.11 -2.66 -10.19
N ALA A 55 10.23 -3.93 -10.55
CA ALA A 55 11.43 -4.50 -11.15
C ALA A 55 11.89 -3.76 -12.42
N GLN A 56 10.94 -3.16 -13.16
CA GLN A 56 11.21 -2.46 -14.42
C GLN A 56 11.27 -0.94 -14.26
N LYS A 57 10.62 -0.40 -13.22
CA LYS A 57 10.35 1.03 -13.10
C LYS A 57 11.09 1.73 -11.97
N LEU A 58 11.61 0.98 -11.00
CA LEU A 58 12.28 1.53 -9.83
C LEU A 58 13.74 1.12 -9.80
N GLN A 59 14.60 2.08 -9.47
CA GLN A 59 16.01 1.88 -9.19
C GLN A 59 16.23 1.59 -7.71
N ALA A 60 17.37 0.99 -7.37
CA ALA A 60 17.77 0.78 -5.98
C ALA A 60 17.76 2.10 -5.18
N GLY A 61 17.19 2.06 -3.97
CA GLY A 61 17.01 3.22 -3.11
C GLY A 61 15.93 4.21 -3.55
N GLN A 62 15.28 4.01 -4.69
CA GLN A 62 14.26 4.93 -5.19
C GLN A 62 12.97 4.84 -4.37
N ARG A 63 12.44 6.01 -4.01
CA ARG A 63 11.09 6.19 -3.48
C ARG A 63 10.16 6.70 -4.56
N THR A 64 8.92 6.23 -4.55
CA THR A 64 7.85 6.79 -5.37
C THR A 64 6.55 6.83 -4.59
N ARG A 65 5.74 7.85 -4.85
CA ARG A 65 4.38 7.96 -4.35
C ARG A 65 3.42 7.95 -5.52
N LEU A 66 2.46 7.04 -5.48
CA LEU A 66 1.37 6.95 -6.45
C LEU A 66 0.09 7.43 -5.79
N ALA A 67 -0.63 8.33 -6.45
CA ALA A 67 -1.98 8.70 -6.02
C ALA A 67 -2.93 7.52 -6.26
N TRP A 68 -3.74 7.18 -5.25
CA TRP A 68 -4.74 6.12 -5.38
C TRP A 68 -5.98 6.47 -4.56
N ASN A 69 -7.08 6.77 -5.26
CA ASN A 69 -8.29 7.33 -4.66
C ASN A 69 -7.95 8.56 -3.81
N ASP A 70 -8.43 8.63 -2.58
CA ASP A 70 -8.16 9.71 -1.62
C ASP A 70 -6.85 9.50 -0.82
N GLY A 71 -6.18 8.37 -1.04
CA GLY A 71 -4.96 7.96 -0.36
C GLY A 71 -3.74 7.92 -1.29
N SER A 72 -2.65 7.37 -0.77
CA SER A 72 -1.43 7.20 -1.55
C SER A 72 -0.79 5.84 -1.31
N VAL A 73 -0.13 5.32 -2.34
CA VAL A 73 0.80 4.21 -2.22
C VAL A 73 2.20 4.78 -2.21
N CYS A 74 2.95 4.54 -1.15
CA CYS A 74 4.37 4.86 -1.10
C CYS A 74 5.15 3.56 -1.28
N CYS A 75 5.99 3.52 -2.30
CA CYS A 75 6.88 2.39 -2.58
C CYS A 75 8.34 2.82 -2.37
N LEU A 76 9.13 1.93 -1.79
CA LEU A 76 10.57 2.08 -1.64
C LEU A 76 11.27 0.80 -2.12
N MET A 77 12.11 0.94 -3.14
CA MET A 77 13.08 -0.10 -3.48
C MET A 77 14.23 -0.04 -2.47
N ASP A 78 14.63 -1.18 -1.91
CA ASP A 78 15.80 -1.21 -1.03
C ASP A 78 17.10 -0.82 -1.77
N GLN A 79 18.17 -0.61 -1.01
CA GLN A 79 19.46 -0.17 -1.56
C GLN A 79 20.12 -1.23 -2.45
N GLN A 80 19.66 -2.48 -2.38
CA GLN A 80 20.20 -3.60 -3.14
C GLN A 80 19.35 -3.95 -4.38
N GLY A 81 18.18 -3.33 -4.55
CA GLY A 81 17.20 -3.70 -5.58
C GLY A 81 16.54 -5.07 -5.36
N VAL A 82 16.60 -5.62 -4.14
CA VAL A 82 16.12 -6.96 -3.81
C VAL A 82 14.70 -6.94 -3.29
N LEU A 83 14.40 -5.98 -2.41
CA LEU A 83 13.11 -5.85 -1.73
C LEU A 83 12.38 -4.58 -2.17
N LEU A 84 11.07 -4.73 -2.35
CA LEU A 84 10.15 -3.62 -2.45
C LEU A 84 9.35 -3.53 -1.15
N TYR A 85 9.39 -2.37 -0.52
CA TYR A 85 8.50 -2.00 0.57
C TYR A 85 7.35 -1.17 0.01
N CYS A 86 6.14 -1.41 0.49
CA CYS A 86 4.94 -0.68 0.10
C CYS A 86 4.14 -0.33 1.34
N VAL A 87 3.68 0.92 1.44
CA VAL A 87 2.69 1.34 2.43
C VAL A 87 1.57 2.11 1.74
N VAL A 88 0.34 1.86 2.17
CA VAL A 88 -0.85 2.60 1.75
C VAL A 88 -1.28 3.51 2.88
N THR A 89 -1.40 4.80 2.57
CA THR A 89 -1.85 5.83 3.52
C THR A 89 -3.30 6.21 3.24
N ALA A 90 -4.07 6.43 4.31
CA ALA A 90 -5.47 6.85 4.22
C ALA A 90 -5.68 8.27 3.67
N ALA A 91 -4.61 9.07 3.56
CA ALA A 91 -4.65 10.43 3.03
C ALA A 91 -3.47 10.69 2.10
N LEU A 92 -3.75 11.36 0.97
CA LEU A 92 -2.74 11.91 0.04
C LEU A 92 -1.80 12.92 0.71
N THR A 93 -2.22 13.58 1.79
CA THR A 93 -1.42 14.56 2.52
C THR A 93 -0.58 13.95 3.65
N TYR A 94 -0.65 12.63 3.84
CA TYR A 94 0.14 11.96 4.88
C TYR A 94 1.65 12.23 4.67
N PRO A 95 2.40 12.64 5.72
CA PRO A 95 3.80 13.04 5.57
C PRO A 95 4.67 11.90 5.03
N GLU A 96 5.36 12.13 3.91
CA GLU A 96 6.19 11.11 3.26
C GLU A 96 7.34 10.62 4.15
N ARG A 97 7.87 11.47 5.03
CA ARG A 97 8.92 11.07 5.99
C ARG A 97 8.46 10.02 7.02
N LEU A 98 7.16 9.90 7.24
CA LEU A 98 6.55 8.95 8.17
C LEU A 98 6.01 7.70 7.44
N ALA A 99 6.10 7.68 6.11
CA ALA A 99 5.69 6.58 5.24
C ALA A 99 6.92 5.80 4.78
#